data_AF-A0A952S7D6-F1
#
_entry.id   AF-A0A952S7D6-F1
#
_cell.length_a   1.000
_cell.length_b   1.000
_cell.length_c   1.000
_cell.angle_alpha   90.00
_cell.angle_beta   90.00
_cell.angle_gamma   90.00
#
_symmetry.space_group_name_H-M   'P 1'
#
loop_
_entity.id
_entity.type
_entity.pdbx_description
1 polymer ?
#
loop_
_entity_poly.entity_id
_entity_poly.type
_entity_poly.pdbx_seq_one_letter_code
_entity_poly.pdbx_strand_id
1 'polypeptide(L)'
;MKVLSVFLTFLLWMLPQAANSVSAQDIGYGEPVRSQEISETDGLPVILHHLPEFETVRNSAVFINSQERLRSAVGDRPVLAGVSFEAGTEAATARYAAGQLLIIEYMTPQAASEADGQFLNLIAADPAAATVYKRIGNYSVFVFDGADQNAATALADSVKYQKSVQWLGEDPFLIQKFERYFAITAGDVVISTIIWISMVFGLAISLGILCGFLYFRFREKQRRRFTAFSDAGGLTRLNLDDLSEPIAPKPAL
;
A
#
# COMPACT_ATOMS: atom_id res chain seq x y z
N MET A 1 -39.79 -8.22 -13.13
CA MET A 1 -39.01 -8.79 -11.99
C MET A 1 -37.51 -8.87 -12.24
N LYS A 2 -37.02 -9.04 -13.49
CA LYS A 2 -35.58 -9.16 -13.79
C LYS A 2 -34.71 -7.94 -13.46
N VAL A 3 -35.23 -6.71 -13.57
CA VAL A 3 -34.46 -5.47 -13.30
C VAL A 3 -34.24 -5.20 -11.80
N LEU A 4 -35.18 -5.63 -10.94
CA LEU A 4 -35.05 -5.49 -9.49
C LEU A 4 -34.01 -6.48 -8.93
N SER A 5 -33.86 -7.64 -9.57
CA SER A 5 -32.85 -8.63 -9.23
C SER A 5 -31.44 -8.10 -9.46
N VAL A 6 -31.17 -7.46 -10.60
CA VAL A 6 -29.81 -6.98 -10.95
C VAL A 6 -29.35 -5.82 -10.05
N PHE A 7 -30.27 -4.93 -9.66
CA PHE A 7 -29.95 -3.81 -8.77
C PHE A 7 -29.70 -4.27 -7.32
N LEU A 8 -30.40 -5.29 -6.86
CA LEU A 8 -30.19 -5.86 -5.52
C LEU A 8 -28.85 -6.62 -5.46
N THR A 9 -28.43 -7.31 -6.53
CA THR A 9 -27.11 -7.95 -6.60
C THR A 9 -25.97 -6.94 -6.59
N PHE A 10 -26.15 -5.76 -7.21
CA PHE A 10 -25.11 -4.72 -7.26
C PHE A 10 -24.93 -3.99 -5.91
N LEU A 11 -26.03 -3.73 -5.20
CA LEU A 11 -25.98 -3.10 -3.87
C LEU A 11 -25.43 -4.05 -2.79
N LEU A 12 -25.71 -5.34 -2.90
CA LEU A 12 -25.18 -6.37 -1.98
C LEU A 12 -23.67 -6.65 -2.20
N TRP A 13 -23.13 -6.32 -3.39
CA TRP A 13 -21.70 -6.47 -3.69
C TRP A 13 -20.84 -5.28 -3.24
N MET A 14 -21.46 -4.13 -2.94
CA MET A 14 -20.76 -2.94 -2.41
C MET A 14 -20.70 -2.89 -0.88
N LEU A 15 -21.60 -3.58 -0.19
CA LEU A 15 -21.61 -3.65 1.28
C LEU A 15 -20.41 -4.35 1.96
N PRO A 16 -19.64 -5.27 1.33
CA PRO A 16 -18.44 -5.81 1.95
C PRO A 16 -17.19 -4.93 1.77
N GLN A 17 -17.18 -3.94 0.87
CA GLN A 17 -15.97 -3.15 0.58
C GLN A 17 -15.72 -2.02 1.61
N ALA A 18 -16.75 -1.61 2.36
CA ALA A 18 -16.62 -0.61 3.42
C ALA A 18 -16.24 -1.20 4.79
N ALA A 19 -16.22 -2.53 4.94
CA ALA A 19 -15.83 -3.19 6.18
C ALA A 19 -14.36 -3.65 6.20
N ASN A 20 -13.65 -3.58 5.06
CA ASN A 20 -12.26 -4.03 4.95
C ASN A 20 -11.22 -2.91 5.03
N SER A 21 -11.61 -1.64 5.21
CA SER A 21 -10.68 -0.52 5.29
C SER A 21 -10.22 -0.16 6.71
N VAL A 22 -10.60 -0.95 7.73
CA VAL A 22 -10.07 -0.82 9.11
C VAL A 22 -9.54 -2.17 9.58
N SER A 23 -8.55 -2.70 8.88
CA SER A 23 -7.72 -3.83 9.33
C SER A 23 -6.46 -3.90 8.45
N ALA A 24 -5.53 -2.96 8.64
CA ALA A 24 -4.19 -3.06 8.05
C ALA A 24 -3.15 -2.23 8.82
N GLN A 25 -3.16 -2.30 10.15
CA GLN A 25 -1.99 -1.97 10.98
C GLN A 25 -1.98 -2.93 12.17
N ASP A 26 -1.77 -4.20 11.88
CA ASP A 26 -1.21 -5.12 12.87
C ASP A 26 -0.23 -6.03 12.12
N ILE A 27 0.93 -5.46 11.80
CA ILE A 27 2.06 -6.21 11.28
C ILE A 27 2.59 -7.00 12.49
N GLY A 28 2.35 -8.30 12.49
CA GLY A 28 2.60 -9.21 13.61
C GLY A 28 4.04 -9.18 14.13
N TYR A 29 4.31 -8.28 15.07
CA TYR A 29 5.48 -8.33 15.95
C TYR A 29 4.98 -8.58 17.37
N GLY A 30 4.71 -9.84 17.70
CA GLY A 30 4.21 -10.28 19.01
C GLY A 30 5.20 -10.11 20.17
N GLU A 31 6.35 -9.48 19.96
CA GLU A 31 7.34 -9.18 20.99
C GLU A 31 7.91 -7.77 20.73
N PRO A 32 8.09 -6.93 21.78
CA PRO A 32 8.72 -5.63 21.63
C PRO A 32 10.15 -5.81 21.10
N VAL A 33 10.35 -5.40 19.85
CA VAL A 33 11.65 -5.48 19.19
C VAL A 33 12.58 -4.45 19.84
N ARG A 34 13.54 -4.93 20.64
CA ARG A 34 14.60 -4.08 21.21
C ARG A 34 15.61 -3.78 20.10
N SER A 35 15.48 -2.58 19.51
CA SER A 35 16.38 -2.00 18.52
C SER A 35 17.18 -0.84 19.13
N GLN A 36 18.39 -0.58 18.64
CA GLN A 36 19.20 0.59 18.98
C GLN A 36 18.48 1.87 18.58
N GLU A 37 17.91 1.86 17.37
CA GLU A 37 17.15 2.98 16.81
C GLU A 37 15.84 2.47 16.22
N ILE A 38 14.75 3.17 16.53
CA ILE A 38 13.43 2.92 15.98
C ILE A 38 13.02 4.16 15.19
N SER A 39 12.55 3.96 13.96
CA SER A 39 12.04 5.03 13.11
C SER A 39 10.81 5.67 13.75
N GLU A 40 10.83 7.00 13.89
CA GLU A 40 9.69 7.77 14.42
C GLU A 40 8.47 7.72 13.49
N THR A 41 8.68 7.47 12.19
CA THR A 41 7.62 7.49 11.18
C THR A 41 6.76 6.23 11.21
N ASP A 42 7.40 5.06 11.32
CA ASP A 42 6.74 3.76 11.15
C ASP A 42 7.01 2.76 12.27
N GLY A 43 7.76 3.13 13.29
CA GLY A 43 8.01 2.29 14.47
C GLY A 43 8.89 1.07 14.19
N LEU A 44 9.55 1.01 13.03
CA LEU A 44 10.41 -0.10 12.63
C LEU A 44 11.87 0.15 13.02
N PRO A 45 12.67 -0.90 13.28
CA PRO A 45 14.12 -0.79 13.42
C PRO A 45 14.75 -0.05 12.23
N VAL A 46 15.55 0.98 12.50
CA VAL A 46 16.12 1.85 11.45
C VAL A 46 17.00 1.06 10.47
N ILE A 47 17.67 0.00 10.94
CA ILE A 47 18.50 -0.86 10.08
C ILE A 47 17.73 -1.49 8.90
N LEU A 48 16.41 -1.70 9.04
CA LEU A 48 15.58 -2.20 7.93
C LEU A 48 15.49 -1.18 6.78
N HIS A 49 15.44 0.11 7.11
CA HIS A 49 15.42 1.20 6.12
C HIS A 49 16.74 1.33 5.36
N HIS A 50 17.82 0.71 5.86
CA HIS A 50 19.11 0.66 5.16
C HIS A 50 19.14 -0.38 4.03
N LEU A 51 18.11 -1.24 3.93
CA LEU A 51 17.95 -2.16 2.81
C LEU A 51 17.63 -1.38 1.52
N PRO A 52 18.30 -1.68 0.39
CA PRO A 52 17.99 -1.09 -0.90
C PRO A 52 16.53 -1.29 -1.27
N GLU A 53 15.88 -0.20 -1.71
CA GLU A 53 14.46 -0.23 -2.08
C GLU A 53 13.56 -0.86 -1.00
N PHE A 54 13.82 -0.56 0.29
CA PHE A 54 13.15 -1.19 1.42
C PHE A 54 11.63 -1.38 1.25
N GLU A 55 10.92 -0.40 0.70
CA GLU A 55 9.47 -0.49 0.49
C GLU A 55 9.04 -1.64 -0.44
N THR A 56 9.87 -2.05 -1.41
CA THR A 56 9.57 -3.18 -2.31
C THR A 56 9.82 -4.53 -1.65
N VAL A 57 10.79 -4.60 -0.74
CA VAL A 57 11.20 -5.82 -0.03
C VAL A 57 10.69 -5.89 1.41
N ARG A 58 9.87 -4.92 1.85
CA ARG A 58 9.35 -4.79 3.22
C ARG A 58 8.74 -6.09 3.75
N ASN A 59 8.06 -6.86 2.88
CA ASN A 59 7.41 -8.13 3.24
C ASN A 59 8.38 -9.31 3.42
N SER A 60 9.60 -9.23 2.87
CA SER A 60 10.64 -10.26 3.00
C SER A 60 11.79 -9.82 3.90
N ALA A 61 11.76 -8.58 4.38
CA ALA A 61 12.75 -8.00 5.27
C ALA A 61 12.61 -8.58 6.68
N VAL A 62 13.73 -9.00 7.26
CA VAL A 62 13.79 -9.59 8.60
C VAL A 62 14.82 -8.86 9.43
N PHE A 63 14.39 -8.38 10.60
CA PHE A 63 15.26 -7.81 11.62
C PHE A 63 15.84 -8.90 12.52
N ILE A 64 17.14 -8.81 12.77
CA ILE A 64 17.94 -9.82 13.44
C ILE A 64 18.74 -9.14 14.56
N ASN A 65 18.54 -9.60 15.79
CA ASN A 65 19.23 -9.10 16.98
C ASN A 65 19.79 -10.25 17.87
N SER A 66 19.86 -11.46 17.30
CA SER A 66 20.34 -12.66 17.97
C SER A 66 20.88 -13.65 16.97
N GLN A 67 21.79 -14.52 17.42
CA GLN A 67 22.40 -15.54 16.58
C GLN A 67 21.38 -16.58 16.09
N GLU A 68 20.38 -16.89 16.92
CA GLU A 68 19.28 -17.79 16.59
C GLU A 68 18.44 -17.23 15.43
N ARG A 69 18.08 -15.93 15.51
CA ARG A 69 17.37 -15.27 14.40
C ARG A 69 18.22 -15.20 13.15
N LEU A 70 19.52 -14.94 13.27
CA LEU A 70 20.44 -14.90 12.14
C LEU A 70 20.41 -16.24 11.39
N ARG A 71 20.64 -17.35 12.12
CA ARG A 71 20.59 -18.71 11.55
C ARG A 71 19.24 -19.05 10.94
N SER A 72 18.13 -18.63 11.57
CA SER A 72 16.80 -18.88 11.04
C SER A 72 16.52 -18.13 9.73
N ALA A 73 17.09 -16.93 9.58
CA ALA A 73 16.80 -16.04 8.45
C ALA A 73 17.69 -16.29 7.23
N VAL A 74 18.98 -16.58 7.43
CA VAL A 74 19.96 -16.75 6.33
C VAL A 74 20.55 -18.16 6.25
N GLY A 75 20.14 -19.07 7.11
CA GLY A 75 20.67 -20.43 7.23
C GLY A 75 21.93 -20.51 8.10
N ASP A 76 22.42 -21.73 8.32
CA ASP A 76 23.66 -21.98 9.06
C ASP A 76 24.87 -21.79 8.14
N ARG A 77 25.47 -20.61 8.19
CA ARG A 77 26.62 -20.23 7.36
C ARG A 77 27.88 -20.09 8.22
N PRO A 78 28.98 -20.83 7.94
CA PRO A 78 30.21 -20.76 8.73
C PRO A 78 30.80 -19.36 8.86
N VAL A 79 30.71 -18.55 7.80
CA VAL A 79 31.20 -17.16 7.80
C VAL A 79 30.50 -16.27 8.84
N LEU A 80 29.29 -16.65 9.28
CA LEU A 80 28.48 -15.92 10.25
C LEU A 80 28.59 -16.48 11.68
N ALA A 81 29.39 -17.53 11.89
CA ALA A 81 29.50 -18.18 13.20
C ALA A 81 30.15 -17.26 14.26
N GLY A 82 30.99 -16.32 13.83
CA GLY A 82 31.67 -15.36 14.71
C GLY A 82 30.89 -14.08 15.01
N VAL A 83 29.69 -13.91 14.46
CA VAL A 83 28.89 -12.70 14.71
C VAL A 83 28.41 -12.69 16.16
N SER A 84 28.78 -11.65 16.91
CA SER A 84 28.29 -11.43 18.28
C SER A 84 27.27 -10.30 18.33
N PHE A 85 26.13 -10.57 18.96
CA PHE A 85 25.03 -9.62 19.18
C PHE A 85 25.07 -8.93 20.56
N GLU A 86 26.08 -9.22 21.39
CA GLU A 86 26.14 -8.76 22.79
C GLU A 86 26.36 -7.24 22.94
N ALA A 87 27.02 -6.60 21.97
CA ALA A 87 27.37 -5.18 22.02
C ALA A 87 26.38 -4.29 21.24
N GLY A 88 25.13 -4.73 21.12
CA GLY A 88 24.10 -4.04 20.36
C GLY A 88 24.19 -4.26 18.85
N THR A 89 25.04 -5.16 18.35
CA THR A 89 25.06 -5.49 16.91
C THR A 89 23.66 -5.84 16.42
N GLU A 90 23.28 -5.30 15.27
CA GLU A 90 21.99 -5.58 14.64
C GLU A 90 22.22 -6.03 13.21
N ALA A 91 21.26 -6.76 12.67
CA ALA A 91 21.30 -7.15 11.28
C ALA A 91 19.92 -7.08 10.63
N ALA A 92 19.95 -6.86 9.33
CA ALA A 92 18.78 -6.87 8.47
C ALA A 92 19.07 -7.76 7.26
N THR A 93 18.10 -8.60 6.88
CA THR A 93 18.19 -9.37 5.64
C THR A 93 16.92 -9.23 4.83
N ALA A 94 17.06 -9.29 3.51
CA ALA A 94 15.94 -9.39 2.58
C ALA A 94 16.35 -10.16 1.33
N ARG A 95 15.36 -10.69 0.61
CA ARG A 95 15.58 -11.45 -0.62
C ARG A 95 15.37 -10.56 -1.84
N TYR A 96 16.39 -10.51 -2.70
CA TYR A 96 16.39 -9.79 -3.97
C TYR A 96 16.54 -10.77 -5.13
N ALA A 97 16.27 -10.30 -6.35
CA ALA A 97 16.53 -11.09 -7.56
C ALA A 97 18.01 -11.46 -7.73
N ALA A 98 18.92 -10.59 -7.26
CA ALA A 98 20.36 -10.80 -7.34
C ALA A 98 20.94 -11.68 -6.21
N GLY A 99 20.14 -12.07 -5.21
CA GLY A 99 20.57 -12.88 -4.08
C GLY A 99 19.90 -12.49 -2.76
N GLN A 100 20.27 -13.16 -1.68
CA GLN A 100 19.88 -12.79 -0.32
C GLN A 100 20.90 -11.81 0.26
N LEU A 101 20.46 -10.57 0.53
CA LEU A 101 21.29 -9.53 1.12
C LEU A 101 21.22 -9.64 2.66
N LEU A 102 22.35 -9.53 3.33
CA LEU A 102 22.47 -9.40 4.77
C LEU A 102 23.35 -8.20 5.09
N ILE A 103 22.84 -7.28 5.88
CA ILE A 103 23.57 -6.15 6.44
C ILE A 103 23.71 -6.42 7.93
N ILE A 104 24.93 -6.35 8.45
CA ILE A 104 25.24 -6.43 9.89
C ILE A 104 25.82 -5.09 10.30
N GLU A 105 25.15 -4.38 11.19
CA GLU A 105 25.58 -3.12 11.77
C GLU A 105 26.22 -3.34 13.13
N TYR A 106 27.47 -2.90 13.27
CA TYR A 106 28.18 -2.86 14.53
C TYR A 106 28.06 -1.49 15.18
N MET A 107 27.98 -1.45 16.52
CA MET A 107 27.87 -0.21 17.28
C MET A 107 29.06 0.74 17.06
N THR A 108 30.26 0.21 16.81
CA THR A 108 31.49 1.00 16.63
C THR A 108 32.25 0.63 15.36
N PRO A 109 32.95 1.60 14.73
CA PRO A 109 33.83 1.32 13.59
C PRO A 109 34.94 0.31 13.91
N GLN A 110 35.42 0.29 15.15
CA GLN A 110 36.45 -0.63 15.62
C GLN A 110 35.93 -2.07 15.62
N ALA A 111 34.74 -2.30 16.18
CA ALA A 111 34.09 -3.62 16.15
C ALA A 111 33.83 -4.10 14.71
N ALA A 112 33.35 -3.20 13.84
CA ALA A 112 33.19 -3.52 12.42
C ALA A 112 34.52 -3.88 11.75
N SER A 113 35.62 -3.21 12.10
CA SER A 113 36.95 -3.50 11.55
C SER A 113 37.52 -4.83 12.04
N GLU A 114 37.26 -5.20 13.28
CA GLU A 114 37.69 -6.48 13.83
C GLU A 114 36.94 -7.64 13.18
N ALA A 115 35.61 -7.51 13.07
CA ALA A 115 34.77 -8.49 12.38
C ALA A 115 35.17 -8.65 10.91
N ASP A 116 35.48 -7.54 10.22
CA ASP A 116 35.93 -7.55 8.83
C ASP A 116 37.18 -8.41 8.61
N GLY A 117 38.18 -8.29 9.49
CA GLY A 117 39.37 -9.16 9.44
C GLY A 117 39.02 -10.64 9.58
N GLN A 118 38.08 -10.98 10.47
CA GLN A 118 37.63 -12.37 10.65
C GLN A 118 36.88 -12.88 9.42
N PHE A 119 35.96 -12.09 8.85
CA PHE A 119 35.20 -12.46 7.66
C PHE A 119 36.10 -12.64 6.45
N LEU A 120 37.05 -11.73 6.22
CA LEU A 120 38.01 -11.85 5.12
C LEU A 120 38.86 -13.13 5.24
N ASN A 121 39.29 -13.50 6.45
CA ASN A 121 40.02 -14.74 6.67
C ASN A 121 39.14 -15.98 6.37
N LEU A 122 37.87 -15.95 6.77
CA LEU A 122 36.93 -17.06 6.53
C LEU A 122 36.58 -17.19 5.04
N ILE A 123 36.38 -16.07 4.34
CA ILE A 123 36.11 -16.05 2.90
C ILE A 123 37.36 -16.44 2.11
N ALA A 124 38.55 -16.06 2.56
CA ALA A 124 39.80 -16.51 1.93
C ALA A 124 39.99 -18.03 2.06
N ALA A 125 39.54 -18.62 3.17
CA ALA A 125 39.57 -20.06 3.38
C ALA A 125 38.49 -20.81 2.58
N ASP A 126 37.32 -20.20 2.41
CA ASP A 126 36.22 -20.71 1.59
C ASP A 126 35.57 -19.59 0.76
N PRO A 127 36.03 -19.39 -0.49
CA PRO A 127 35.49 -18.36 -1.37
C PRO A 127 34.01 -18.56 -1.72
N ALA A 128 33.44 -19.75 -1.51
CA ALA A 128 32.02 -20.01 -1.73
C ALA A 128 31.14 -19.60 -0.53
N ALA A 129 31.74 -19.17 0.59
CA ALA A 129 31.01 -18.81 1.81
C ALA A 129 30.07 -17.60 1.62
N ALA A 130 30.39 -16.70 0.68
CA ALA A 130 29.52 -15.61 0.26
C ALA A 130 29.76 -15.28 -1.22
N THR A 131 28.73 -14.88 -1.95
CA THR A 131 28.87 -14.42 -3.34
C THR A 131 29.62 -13.08 -3.34
N VAL A 132 29.20 -12.14 -2.50
CA VAL A 132 29.86 -10.83 -2.35
C VAL A 132 29.95 -10.50 -0.87
N TYR A 133 31.09 -9.91 -0.49
CA TYR A 133 31.31 -9.35 0.84
C TYR A 133 31.95 -7.97 0.71
N LYS A 134 31.47 -7.01 1.51
CA LYS A 134 32.03 -5.66 1.58
C LYS A 134 31.77 -5.03 2.94
N ARG A 135 32.75 -4.27 3.44
CA ARG A 135 32.57 -3.37 4.59
C ARG A 135 32.23 -1.96 4.13
N ILE A 136 31.21 -1.35 4.75
CA ILE A 136 30.81 0.04 4.50
C ILE A 136 30.61 0.75 5.85
N GLY A 137 31.63 1.50 6.30
CA GLY A 137 31.59 2.14 7.61
C GLY A 137 31.46 1.12 8.74
N ASN A 138 30.33 1.17 9.46
CA ASN A 138 30.01 0.22 10.53
C ASN A 138 29.30 -1.05 10.02
N TYR A 139 29.03 -1.16 8.72
CA TYR A 139 28.31 -2.29 8.15
C TYR A 139 29.24 -3.35 7.59
N SER A 140 28.90 -4.61 7.82
CA SER A 140 29.34 -5.75 7.03
C SER A 140 28.19 -6.18 6.13
N VAL A 141 28.38 -6.10 4.82
CA VAL A 141 27.37 -6.41 3.81
C VAL A 141 27.75 -7.71 3.12
N PHE A 142 26.82 -8.66 3.15
CA PHE A 142 26.95 -9.95 2.47
C PHE A 142 25.83 -10.09 1.44
N VAL A 143 26.16 -10.66 0.29
CA VAL A 143 25.18 -11.20 -0.65
C VAL A 143 25.42 -12.69 -0.78
N PHE A 144 24.38 -13.47 -0.51
CA PHE A 144 24.38 -14.92 -0.60
C PHE A 144 23.53 -15.39 -1.77
N ASP A 145 23.83 -16.61 -2.23
CA ASP A 145 23.04 -17.35 -3.22
C ASP A 145 22.77 -16.55 -4.51
N GLY A 146 23.69 -15.64 -4.86
CA GLY A 146 23.62 -14.86 -6.09
C GLY A 146 24.09 -15.69 -7.28
N ALA A 147 23.26 -15.77 -8.32
CA ALA A 147 23.60 -16.48 -9.56
C ALA A 147 24.58 -15.70 -10.44
N ASP A 148 24.59 -14.37 -10.33
CA ASP A 148 25.47 -13.45 -11.07
C ASP A 148 26.25 -12.56 -10.09
N GLN A 149 27.57 -12.68 -10.15
CA GLN A 149 28.51 -11.91 -9.33
C GLN A 149 28.35 -10.40 -9.55
N ASN A 150 28.10 -9.96 -10.79
CA ASN A 150 28.00 -8.55 -11.12
C ASN A 150 26.73 -7.95 -10.54
N ALA A 151 25.60 -8.65 -10.67
CA ALA A 151 24.33 -8.26 -10.07
C ALA A 151 24.41 -8.23 -8.53
N ALA A 152 25.06 -9.24 -7.91
CA ALA A 152 25.28 -9.27 -6.46
C ALA A 152 26.16 -8.10 -5.99
N THR A 153 27.19 -7.74 -6.77
CA THR A 153 28.07 -6.59 -6.46
C THR A 153 27.31 -5.28 -6.55
N ALA A 154 26.51 -5.09 -7.61
CA ALA A 154 25.67 -3.90 -7.76
C ALA A 154 24.65 -3.77 -6.62
N LEU A 155 24.08 -4.89 -6.16
CA LEU A 155 23.20 -4.90 -4.99
C LEU A 155 23.94 -4.48 -3.73
N ALA A 156 25.11 -5.03 -3.45
CA ALA A 156 25.93 -4.62 -2.31
C ALA A 156 26.32 -3.13 -2.36
N ASP A 157 26.62 -2.60 -3.55
CA ASP A 157 26.96 -1.20 -3.78
C ASP A 157 25.77 -0.24 -3.61
N SER A 158 24.54 -0.74 -3.76
CA SER A 158 23.33 0.05 -3.52
C SER A 158 23.04 0.29 -2.03
N VAL A 159 23.70 -0.46 -1.13
CA VAL A 159 23.60 -0.25 0.32
C VAL A 159 24.29 1.05 0.69
N LYS A 160 23.51 2.02 1.18
CA LYS A 160 24.02 3.32 1.63
C LYS A 160 24.00 3.37 3.15
N TYR A 161 25.15 3.64 3.75
CA TYR A 161 25.24 3.94 5.17
C TYR A 161 24.55 5.28 5.46
N GLN A 162 23.40 5.23 6.13
CA GLN A 162 22.63 6.40 6.52
C GLN A 162 22.53 6.47 8.03
N LYS A 163 23.62 6.85 8.70
CA LYS A 163 23.50 7.19 10.12
C LYS A 163 22.73 8.49 10.26
N SER A 164 21.55 8.44 10.89
CA SER A 164 20.82 9.64 11.28
C SER A 164 21.67 10.43 12.26
N VAL A 165 22.21 11.56 11.82
CA VAL A 165 22.95 12.46 12.70
C VAL A 165 21.91 13.22 13.52
N GLN A 166 21.65 12.75 14.73
CA GLN A 166 20.89 13.53 15.69
C GLN A 166 21.80 14.65 16.21
N TRP A 167 21.46 15.88 15.84
CA TRP A 167 22.15 17.05 16.36
C TRP A 167 21.87 17.17 17.87
N LEU A 168 22.92 17.34 18.68
CA LEU A 168 22.80 17.58 20.13
C LEU A 168 22.20 18.98 20.46
N GLY A 169 21.83 19.76 19.43
CA GLY A 169 21.21 21.08 19.51
C GLY A 169 20.13 21.23 18.43
N GLU A 170 19.75 22.46 18.09
CA GLU A 170 18.70 22.72 17.10
C GLU A 170 19.15 22.28 15.69
N ASP A 171 18.46 21.28 15.11
CA ASP A 171 18.82 20.72 13.81
C ASP A 171 18.64 21.77 12.69
N PRO A 172 19.71 22.14 11.97
CA PRO A 172 19.68 23.21 10.97
C PRO A 172 18.78 22.88 9.77
N PHE A 173 18.33 21.63 9.63
CA PHE A 173 17.46 21.16 8.56
C PHE A 173 16.02 20.88 9.03
N LEU A 174 15.66 21.21 10.28
CA LEU A 174 14.30 21.00 10.81
C LEU A 174 13.25 21.61 9.88
N ILE A 175 13.42 22.86 9.47
CA ILE A 175 12.46 23.57 8.62
C ILE A 175 12.30 22.86 7.27
N GLN A 176 13.39 22.41 6.65
CA GLN A 176 13.33 21.71 5.35
C GLN A 176 12.68 20.31 5.47
N LYS A 177 12.93 19.61 6.57
CA LYS A 177 12.27 18.33 6.88
C LYS A 177 10.76 18.54 7.11
N PHE A 178 10.39 19.57 7.87
CA PHE A 178 9.00 19.97 8.07
C PHE A 178 8.31 20.34 6.76
N GLU A 179 8.96 21.13 5.89
CA GLU A 179 8.41 21.49 4.57
C GLU A 179 8.15 20.26 3.71
N ARG A 180 9.10 19.32 3.63
CA ARG A 180 8.92 18.07 2.85
C ARG A 180 7.84 17.18 3.45
N TYR A 181 7.83 17.02 4.78
CA TYR A 181 6.81 16.24 5.47
C TYR A 181 5.41 16.84 5.27
N PHE A 182 5.30 18.17 5.37
CA PHE A 182 4.04 18.88 5.16
C PHE A 182 3.59 18.78 3.70
N ALA A 183 4.51 18.89 2.73
CA ALA A 183 4.18 18.77 1.31
C ALA A 183 3.63 17.38 0.95
N ILE A 184 4.24 16.31 1.47
CA ILE A 184 3.79 14.93 1.23
C ILE A 184 2.46 14.68 1.94
N THR A 185 2.39 14.99 3.24
CA THR A 185 1.19 14.72 4.06
C THR A 185 -0.02 15.55 3.62
N ALA A 186 0.18 16.83 3.28
CA ALA A 186 -0.91 17.69 2.82
C ALA A 186 -1.46 17.21 1.47
N GLY A 187 -0.61 16.71 0.58
CA GLY A 187 -1.04 16.10 -0.69
C GLY A 187 -1.99 14.94 -0.47
N ASP A 188 -1.61 13.99 0.38
CA ASP A 188 -2.43 12.80 0.67
C ASP A 188 -3.76 13.15 1.35
N VAL A 189 -3.75 14.08 2.31
CA VAL A 189 -4.97 14.53 2.98
C VAL A 189 -5.93 15.21 2.00
N VAL A 190 -5.42 16.07 1.11
CA VAL A 190 -6.24 16.76 0.10
C VAL A 190 -6.82 15.77 -0.89
N ILE A 191 -6.00 14.86 -1.43
CA ILE A 191 -6.45 13.84 -2.40
C ILE A 191 -7.50 12.93 -1.76
N SER A 192 -7.25 12.43 -0.54
CA SER A 192 -8.19 11.58 0.20
C SER A 192 -9.53 12.29 0.42
N THR A 193 -9.51 13.56 0.81
CA THR A 193 -10.72 14.36 1.04
C THR A 193 -11.52 14.56 -0.25
N ILE A 194 -10.84 14.85 -1.37
CA ILE A 194 -11.49 15.01 -2.69
C ILE A 194 -12.17 13.71 -3.13
N ILE A 195 -11.51 12.56 -2.96
CA ILE A 195 -12.08 11.25 -3.30
C ILE A 195 -13.34 10.98 -2.46
N TRP A 196 -13.28 11.24 -1.15
CA TRP A 196 -14.41 11.01 -0.25
C TRP A 196 -15.63 11.87 -0.61
N ILE A 197 -15.42 13.16 -0.84
CA ILE A 197 -16.49 14.09 -1.27
C ILE A 197 -17.09 13.63 -2.60
N SER A 198 -16.24 13.25 -3.56
CA SER A 198 -16.68 12.76 -4.87
C SER A 198 -17.52 11.48 -4.76
N MET A 199 -17.14 10.55 -3.88
CA MET A 199 -17.91 9.33 -3.63
C MET A 199 -19.29 9.60 -3.03
N VAL A 200 -19.38 10.47 -2.01
CA VAL A 200 -20.67 10.84 -1.39
C VAL A 200 -21.59 11.50 -2.40
N PHE A 201 -21.04 12.42 -3.19
CA PHE A 201 -21.78 13.13 -4.20
C PHE A 201 -22.31 12.17 -5.29
N GLY A 202 -21.44 11.25 -5.76
CA GLY A 202 -21.84 10.22 -6.72
C GLY A 202 -22.92 9.29 -6.17
N LEU A 203 -22.84 8.92 -4.88
CA LEU A 203 -23.84 8.09 -4.22
C LEU A 203 -25.20 8.81 -4.12
N ALA A 204 -25.20 10.09 -3.73
CA ALA A 204 -26.40 10.89 -3.61
C ALA A 204 -27.13 11.06 -4.95
N ILE A 205 -26.38 11.33 -6.03
CA ILE A 205 -26.95 11.42 -7.39
C ILE A 205 -27.55 10.08 -7.81
N SER A 206 -26.83 8.99 -7.58
CA SER A 206 -27.27 7.64 -7.95
C SER A 206 -28.57 7.25 -7.23
N LEU A 207 -28.67 7.53 -5.94
CA LEU A 207 -29.89 7.34 -5.14
C LEU A 207 -31.04 8.20 -5.64
N GLY A 208 -30.78 9.48 -5.96
CA GLY A 208 -31.80 10.38 -6.52
C GLY A 208 -32.38 9.86 -7.83
N ILE A 209 -31.53 9.42 -8.75
CA ILE A 209 -31.95 8.83 -10.04
C ILE A 209 -32.76 7.55 -9.80
N LEU A 210 -32.30 6.67 -8.92
CA LEU A 210 -32.98 5.42 -8.61
C LEU A 210 -34.38 5.66 -8.01
N CYS A 211 -34.48 6.52 -7.00
CA CYS A 211 -35.74 6.89 -6.37
C CYS A 211 -36.70 7.54 -7.37
N GLY A 212 -36.21 8.47 -8.19
CA GLY A 212 -37.00 9.11 -9.25
C GLY A 212 -37.53 8.09 -10.27
N PHE A 213 -36.69 7.16 -10.70
CA PHE A 213 -37.08 6.09 -11.62
C PHE A 213 -38.13 5.15 -11.02
N LEU A 214 -37.96 4.73 -9.76
CA LEU A 214 -38.92 3.88 -9.05
C LEU A 214 -40.27 4.57 -8.90
N TYR A 215 -40.27 5.85 -8.53
CA TYR A 215 -41.49 6.66 -8.41
C TYR A 215 -42.22 6.79 -9.75
N PHE A 216 -41.49 7.11 -10.83
CA PHE A 216 -42.06 7.17 -12.18
C PHE A 216 -42.72 5.85 -12.58
N ARG A 217 -42.05 4.71 -12.34
CA ARG A 217 -42.57 3.38 -12.64
C ARG A 217 -43.81 3.02 -11.80
N PHE A 218 -43.86 3.46 -10.54
CA PHE A 218 -45.02 3.26 -9.68
C PHE A 218 -46.22 4.05 -10.19
N ARG A 219 -46.03 5.34 -10.49
CA ARG A 219 -47.07 6.21 -11.06
C ARG A 219 -47.61 5.66 -12.39
N GLU A 220 -46.72 5.17 -13.25
CA GLU A 220 -47.11 4.58 -14.53
C GLU A 220 -47.93 3.30 -14.37
N LYS A 221 -47.59 2.45 -13.38
CA LYS A 221 -48.41 1.27 -13.03
C LYS A 221 -49.80 1.66 -12.52
N GLN A 222 -49.91 2.72 -11.71
CA GLN A 222 -51.22 3.22 -11.27
C GLN A 222 -52.04 3.71 -12.45
N ARG A 223 -51.46 4.49 -13.38
CA ARG A 223 -52.15 4.95 -14.60
C ARG A 223 -52.70 3.80 -15.44
N ARG A 224 -51.93 2.72 -15.63
CA ARG A 224 -52.38 1.53 -16.35
C ARG A 224 -53.52 0.76 -15.67
N ARG A 225 -53.73 0.94 -14.37
CA ARG A 225 -54.86 0.34 -13.64
C ARG A 225 -56.16 1.14 -13.82
N PHE A 226 -56.08 2.43 -14.16
CA PHE A 226 -57.23 3.22 -14.60
C PHE A 226 -57.55 2.91 -16.07
N THR A 227 -58.02 1.69 -16.33
CA THR A 227 -58.56 1.28 -17.65
C THR A 227 -60.06 1.52 -17.77
N ALA A 228 -60.70 2.03 -16.72
CA ALA A 228 -62.07 2.52 -16.79
C ALA A 228 -62.06 4.01 -17.13
N PHE A 229 -62.38 4.33 -18.38
CA PHE A 229 -62.95 5.63 -18.74
C PHE A 229 -64.24 5.80 -17.95
N SER A 230 -64.15 6.35 -16.74
CA SER A 230 -65.31 6.98 -16.12
C SER A 230 -65.48 8.30 -16.86
N ASP A 231 -66.58 8.43 -17.58
CA ASP A 231 -67.04 9.55 -18.42
C ASP A 231 -67.18 10.91 -17.67
N ALA A 232 -66.52 11.07 -16.53
CA ALA A 232 -66.63 12.24 -15.66
C ALA A 232 -65.29 12.67 -15.03
N GLY A 233 -64.13 12.13 -15.45
CA GLY A 233 -62.90 12.25 -14.67
C GLY A 233 -61.64 12.68 -15.43
N GLY A 234 -61.51 13.98 -15.72
CA GLY A 234 -60.20 14.65 -15.68
C GLY A 234 -59.20 14.43 -16.82
N LEU A 235 -59.66 14.13 -18.04
CA LEU A 235 -58.86 14.30 -19.25
C LEU A 235 -59.39 15.50 -20.02
N THR A 236 -58.58 16.56 -20.11
CA THR A 236 -58.84 17.70 -20.99
C THR A 236 -59.02 17.18 -22.40
N ARG A 237 -60.27 17.12 -22.88
CA ARG A 237 -60.57 16.80 -24.27
C ARG A 237 -59.97 17.93 -25.11
N LEU A 238 -58.93 17.62 -25.88
CA LEU A 238 -58.46 18.48 -26.96
C LEU A 238 -59.58 18.50 -27.99
N ASN A 239 -60.37 19.56 -27.97
CA ASN A 239 -61.48 19.77 -28.90
C ASN A 239 -60.87 20.13 -30.26
N LEU A 240 -60.66 19.13 -31.11
CA LEU A 240 -60.15 19.31 -32.47
C LEU A 240 -61.26 19.63 -33.47
N ASP A 241 -62.49 19.78 -32.99
CA ASP A 241 -63.70 19.96 -33.80
C ASP A 241 -63.66 21.27 -34.63
N ASP A 242 -62.91 22.29 -34.20
CA ASP A 242 -62.70 23.55 -34.94
C ASP A 242 -61.48 23.54 -35.88
N LEU A 243 -60.68 22.46 -35.91
CA LEU A 243 -59.47 22.34 -36.74
C LEU A 243 -59.56 21.25 -37.82
N SER A 244 -60.68 20.53 -37.91
CA SER A 244 -60.95 19.63 -39.04
C SER A 244 -61.55 20.39 -40.23
N GLU A 245 -61.04 20.12 -41.43
CA GLU A 245 -61.58 20.69 -42.68
C GLU A 245 -63.06 20.30 -42.86
N PRO A 246 -63.92 21.22 -43.35
CA PRO A 246 -65.33 20.92 -43.58
C PRO A 246 -65.47 19.81 -44.63
N ILE A 247 -66.12 18.71 -44.26
CA ILE A 247 -66.39 17.57 -45.14
C ILE A 247 -67.29 18.07 -46.28
N ALA A 248 -66.75 18.08 -47.51
CA ALA A 248 -67.50 18.48 -48.70
C ALA A 248 -68.72 17.56 -48.91
N PRO A 249 -69.91 18.10 -49.24
CA PRO A 249 -71.10 17.30 -49.43
C PRO A 249 -70.94 16.34 -50.61
N LYS A 250 -71.25 15.07 -50.37
CA LYS A 250 -71.22 13.99 -51.36
C LYS A 250 -72.27 14.29 -52.44
N PRO A 251 -71.93 14.27 -53.75
CA PRO A 251 -72.90 14.51 -54.80
C PRO A 251 -73.94 13.37 -54.81
N ALA A 252 -75.21 13.75 -54.86
CA ALA A 252 -76.32 12.83 -55.02
C ALA A 252 -76.29 12.23 -56.45
N LEU A 253 -76.38 10.90 -56.54
CA LEU A 253 -76.78 10.18 -57.74
C LEU A 253 -78.31 10.15 -57.81
#